data_AF-A0A653C3K0-F1
#
_entry.id   AF-A0A653C3K0-F1
#
_cell.length_a   1.000
_cell.length_b   1.000
_cell.length_c   1.000
_cell.angle_alpha   90.00
_cell.angle_beta   90.00
_cell.angle_gamma   90.00
#
_symmetry.space_group_name_H-M   'P 1'
#
loop_
_entity.id
_entity.type
_entity.pdbx_description
1 polymer ?
#
loop_
_entity_poly.entity_id
_entity_poly.type
_entity_poly.pdbx_seq_one_letter_code
_entity_poly.pdbx_strand_id
1 'polypeptide(L)'
;MVSDPTVPQAPAEGSYNVLFPKRDDSNMSDRIKSPLDLALFINGSNTELGTGAGVAGTYPRVEISINLGRHTTIFQVETIAIELVVRELNK
;
A
#
# COMPACT_ATOMS: atom_id res chain seq x y z
N MET A 1 13.38 -22.17 -24.49
CA MET A 1 12.98 -21.44 -23.27
C MET A 1 12.13 -20.27 -23.72
N VAL A 2 10.83 -20.32 -23.43
CA VAL A 2 9.90 -19.24 -23.76
C VAL A 2 10.04 -18.22 -22.64
N SER A 3 10.53 -17.02 -22.97
CA SER A 3 10.56 -15.90 -22.02
C SER A 3 9.14 -15.55 -21.62
N ASP A 4 8.91 -15.40 -20.32
CA ASP A 4 7.65 -14.89 -19.75
C ASP A 4 7.13 -13.69 -20.55
N PRO A 5 5.82 -13.56 -20.79
CA PRO A 5 5.27 -12.32 -21.32
C PRO A 5 5.60 -11.21 -20.34
N THR A 6 6.50 -10.32 -20.75
CA THR A 6 6.86 -9.10 -20.03
C THR A 6 5.59 -8.41 -19.55
N VAL A 7 5.48 -8.23 -18.22
CA VAL A 7 4.47 -7.38 -17.58
C VAL A 7 4.36 -6.09 -18.39
N PRO A 8 3.16 -5.64 -18.79
CA PRO A 8 3.00 -4.42 -19.56
C PRO A 8 3.75 -3.29 -18.85
N GLN A 9 4.80 -2.77 -19.49
CA GLN A 9 5.49 -1.59 -19.00
C GLN A 9 4.55 -0.42 -19.24
N ALA A 10 3.72 -0.11 -18.24
CA ALA A 10 3.06 1.18 -18.20
C ALA A 10 4.16 2.25 -18.22
N PRO A 11 4.07 3.27 -19.09
CA PRO A 11 5.09 4.31 -19.14
C PRO A 11 5.22 4.93 -17.75
N ALA A 12 6.42 4.90 -17.19
CA ALA A 12 6.73 5.48 -15.87
C ALA A 12 6.44 6.99 -15.80
N GLU A 13 6.17 7.63 -16.94
CA GLU A 13 5.91 9.06 -17.11
C GLU A 13 4.42 9.42 -17.16
N GLY A 14 3.53 8.55 -16.68
CA GLY A 14 2.15 8.96 -16.42
C GLY A 14 2.10 9.95 -15.25
N SER A 15 1.56 11.15 -15.45
CA SER A 15 1.25 12.04 -14.32
C SER A 15 0.12 11.42 -13.51
N TYR A 16 0.44 10.86 -12.34
CA TYR A 16 -0.57 10.37 -11.41
C TYR A 16 -0.92 11.46 -10.41
N ASN A 17 -2.22 11.76 -10.28
CA ASN A 17 -2.71 12.64 -9.22
C ASN A 17 -2.67 11.86 -7.91
N VAL A 18 -1.64 12.08 -7.10
CA VAL A 18 -1.64 11.57 -5.73
C VAL A 18 -2.64 12.37 -4.93
N LEU A 19 -3.79 11.77 -4.66
CA LEU A 19 -4.80 12.33 -3.77
C LEU A 19 -4.36 12.03 -2.33
N PHE A 20 -3.49 12.86 -1.76
CA PHE A 20 -3.29 12.86 -0.31
C PHE A 20 -4.46 13.61 0.33
N PRO A 21 -5.40 12.92 1.01
CA PRO A 21 -6.42 13.65 1.73
C PRO A 21 -5.79 14.43 2.89
N LYS A 22 -6.21 15.67 3.08
CA LYS A 22 -5.87 16.42 4.30
C LYS A 22 -6.66 15.83 5.46
N ARG A 23 -6.01 15.73 6.62
CA ARG A 23 -6.58 15.13 7.85
C ARG A 23 -7.96 15.69 8.23
N ASP A 24 -8.21 16.95 7.90
CA ASP A 24 -9.44 17.69 8.26
C ASP A 24 -10.44 17.83 7.10
N ASP A 25 -10.24 17.13 5.98
CA ASP A 25 -11.18 17.18 4.86
C ASP A 25 -12.43 16.34 5.21
N SER A 26 -13.44 17.00 5.81
CA SER A 26 -14.70 16.36 6.25
C SER A 26 -15.49 15.70 5.10
N ASN A 27 -15.11 15.95 3.85
CA ASN A 27 -15.68 15.38 2.63
C ASN A 27 -14.82 14.25 2.03
N MET A 28 -13.84 13.72 2.77
CA MET A 28 -12.94 12.67 2.30
C MET A 28 -13.70 11.39 1.90
N SER A 29 -14.78 11.06 2.62
CA SER A 29 -15.70 9.97 2.27
C SER A 29 -16.39 10.16 0.92
N ASP A 30 -16.62 11.42 0.51
CA ASP A 30 -17.29 11.71 -0.76
C ASP A 30 -16.32 11.83 -1.95
N ARG A 31 -15.06 12.16 -1.69
CA ARG A 31 -14.01 12.34 -2.70
C ARG A 31 -13.29 11.04 -3.05
N ILE A 32 -13.19 10.12 -2.10
CA ILE A 32 -12.67 8.76 -2.31
C ILE A 32 -13.86 7.83 -2.57
N LYS A 33 -14.73 8.18 -3.52
CA LYS A 33 -15.66 7.21 -4.12
C LYS A 33 -14.90 6.44 -5.18
N SER A 34 -13.92 5.65 -4.73
CA SER A 34 -13.40 4.57 -5.56
C SER A 34 -14.58 3.62 -5.86
N PRO A 35 -14.72 3.08 -7.09
CA PRO A 35 -15.78 2.13 -7.44
C PRO A 35 -15.85 0.90 -6.51
N LEU A 36 -14.77 0.65 -5.76
CA LEU A 36 -14.73 -0.20 -4.58
C LEU A 36 -14.45 0.68 -3.37
N ASP A 37 -15.23 0.58 -2.29
CA ASP A 37 -15.04 1.29 -1.00
C ASP A 37 -13.71 0.95 -0.26
N LEU A 38 -12.66 0.59 -1.00
CA LEU A 38 -11.33 0.21 -0.55
C LEU A 38 -10.50 1.44 -0.19
N ALA A 39 -10.43 1.75 1.10
CA ALA A 39 -9.48 2.69 1.67
C ALA A 39 -8.49 1.94 2.58
N LEU A 40 -7.20 2.00 2.22
CA LEU A 40 -6.11 1.36 2.97
C LEU A 40 -5.12 2.42 3.44
N PHE A 41 -4.68 2.30 4.69
CA PHE A 41 -3.68 3.14 5.32
C PHE A 41 -2.45 2.29 5.60
N ILE A 42 -1.29 2.74 5.14
CA ILE A 42 -0.02 2.03 5.29
C ILE A 42 0.94 2.93 6.04
N ASN A 43 1.62 2.37 7.03
CA ASN A 43 2.60 3.11 7.81
C ASN A 43 3.78 2.21 8.19
N GLY A 44 4.98 2.59 7.74
CA GLY A 44 6.23 2.00 8.17
C GLY A 44 6.75 2.61 9.48
N SER A 45 7.51 1.81 10.22
CA SER A 45 8.19 2.23 11.44
C SER A 45 9.54 1.53 11.56
N ASN A 46 10.51 2.24 12.14
CA ASN A 46 11.83 1.71 12.46
C ASN A 46 12.06 1.87 13.97
N THR A 47 12.44 0.77 14.61
CA THR A 47 12.71 0.68 16.04
C THR A 47 14.03 -0.07 16.28
N GLU A 48 14.50 -0.08 17.52
CA GLU A 48 15.66 -0.90 17.91
C GLU A 48 15.47 -2.41 17.66
N LEU A 49 14.21 -2.86 17.56
CA LEU A 49 13.85 -4.25 17.29
C LEU A 49 13.79 -4.59 15.79
N GLY A 50 13.84 -3.58 14.92
CA GLY A 50 13.79 -3.74 13.47
C GLY A 50 12.85 -2.76 12.78
N THR A 51 12.75 -2.92 11.47
CA THR A 51 11.89 -2.11 10.60
C THR A 51 10.69 -2.95 10.15
N GLY A 52 9.51 -2.36 10.21
CA GLY A 52 8.24 -3.02 9.90
C GLY A 52 7.21 -2.06 9.34
N ALA A 53 6.10 -2.58 8.86
CA ALA A 53 4.98 -1.80 8.35
C ALA A 53 3.64 -2.41 8.74
N GLY A 54 2.66 -1.55 8.96
CA GLY A 54 1.26 -1.92 9.17
C GLY A 54 0.39 -1.48 8.01
N VAL A 55 -0.66 -2.26 7.71
CA VAL A 55 -1.76 -1.90 6.81
C VAL A 55 -3.06 -1.98 7.59
N ALA A 56 -3.90 -0.94 7.51
CA ALA A 56 -5.24 -0.92 8.09
C ALA A 56 -6.27 -0.48 7.04
N GLY A 57 -7.41 -1.15 6.98
CA GLY A 57 -8.52 -0.82 6.08
C GLY A 57 -9.88 -1.13 6.70
N THR A 58 -10.89 -0.32 6.39
CA THR A 58 -12.24 -0.46 6.95
C THR A 58 -13.12 -1.42 6.14
N TYR A 59 -13.06 -1.35 4.81
CA TYR A 59 -13.83 -2.23 3.93
C TYR A 59 -13.07 -2.51 2.62
N PRO A 60 -12.80 -3.77 2.27
CA PRO A 60 -12.75 -4.93 3.16
C PRO A 60 -11.87 -4.65 4.40
N ARG A 61 -12.22 -5.28 5.52
CA ARG A 61 -11.44 -5.18 6.76
C ARG A 61 -10.08 -5.83 6.51
N VAL A 62 -9.03 -5.02 6.52
CA VAL A 62 -7.64 -5.47 6.40
C VAL A 62 -6.86 -4.97 7.59
N GLU A 63 -6.12 -5.88 8.22
CA GLU A 63 -5.13 -5.55 9.25
C GLU A 63 -3.92 -6.45 9.04
N ILE A 64 -2.82 -5.86 8.55
CA ILE A 64 -1.56 -6.57 8.30
C ILE A 64 -0.48 -5.89 9.12
N SER A 65 0.40 -6.68 9.73
CA SER A 65 1.60 -6.20 10.40
C SER A 65 2.78 -7.08 9.99
N ILE A 66 3.84 -6.44 9.50
CA ILE A 66 5.06 -7.12 9.08
C ILE A 66 6.28 -6.48 9.74
N ASN A 67 7.27 -7.32 10.06
CA ASN A 67 8.59 -6.90 10.52
C ASN A 67 9.63 -7.66 9.69
N LEU A 68 10.51 -6.92 9.01
CA LEU A 68 11.54 -7.47 8.12
C LEU A 68 12.95 -7.37 8.72
N GLY A 69 13.06 -7.11 10.02
CA GLY A 69 14.32 -7.05 10.74
C GLY A 69 15.08 -5.73 10.57
N ARG A 70 16.34 -5.72 11.04
CA ARG A 70 17.15 -4.51 11.22
C ARG A 70 17.82 -3.96 9.96
N HIS A 71 17.95 -4.77 8.92
CA HIS A 71 18.69 -4.41 7.70
C HIS A 71 17.76 -3.92 6.57
N THR A 72 16.49 -3.72 6.87
CA THR A 72 15.47 -3.34 5.90
C THR A 72 15.07 -1.89 6.11
N THR A 73 14.84 -1.17 5.02
CA THR A 73 14.42 0.24 5.05
C THR A 73 12.90 0.38 5.21
N ILE A 74 12.45 1.55 5.70
CA ILE A 74 11.02 1.89 5.78
C ILE A 74 10.35 1.77 4.40
N PHE A 75 11.02 2.25 3.36
CA PHE A 75 10.52 2.15 1.98
C PHE A 75 10.31 0.69 1.52
N GLN A 76 11.24 -0.20 1.84
CA GLN A 76 11.12 -1.62 1.51
C GLN A 76 9.97 -2.30 2.25
N VAL A 77 9.81 -2.04 3.56
CA VAL A 77 8.69 -2.64 4.33
C VAL A 77 7.34 -2.10 3.85
N GLU A 78 7.21 -0.82 3.52
CA GLU A 78 5.96 -0.27 3.02
C GLU A 78 5.60 -0.82 1.63
N THR A 79 6.59 -0.97 0.74
CA THR A 79 6.39 -1.58 -0.58
C THR A 79 5.92 -3.04 -0.45
N ILE A 80 6.52 -3.80 0.46
CA ILE A 80 6.12 -5.19 0.73
C ILE A 80 4.73 -5.25 1.37
N ALA A 81 4.39 -4.30 2.24
CA ALA A 81 3.06 -4.22 2.84
C ALA A 81 1.96 -3.96 1.79
N ILE A 82 2.22 -3.10 0.79
CA ILE A 82 1.34 -2.88 -0.37
C ILE A 82 1.16 -4.19 -1.14
N GLU A 83 2.26 -4.89 -1.40
CA GLU A 83 2.23 -6.12 -2.19
C GLU A 83 1.44 -7.24 -1.48
N LEU A 84 1.62 -7.38 -0.17
CA LEU A 84 0.89 -8.34 0.65
C LEU A 84 -0.62 -8.04 0.70
N VAL A 85 -1.02 -6.77 0.88
CA VAL A 85 -2.45 -6.44 0.90
C VAL A 85 -3.08 -6.68 -0.46
N VAL A 86 -2.40 -6.37 -1.57
CA VAL A 86 -2.91 -6.67 -2.91
C VAL A 86 -3.08 -8.18 -3.11
N ARG A 87 -2.15 -9.00 -2.63
CA ARG A 87 -2.30 -10.47 -2.67
C ARG A 87 -3.49 -10.95 -1.83
N GLU A 88 -3.68 -10.39 -0.64
CA GLU A 88 -4.79 -10.77 0.25
C GLU A 88 -6.16 -10.44 -0.35
N LEU A 89 -6.27 -9.29 -1.00
CA LEU A 89 -7.51 -8.83 -1.63
C LEU A 89 -7.89 -9.58 -2.91
N ASN A 90 -6.93 -10.28 -3.53
CA ASN A 90 -7.14 -11.05 -4.75
C ASN A 90 -7.35 -12.56 -4.49
N LYS A 91 -7.46 -12.98 -3.23
CA LYS A 91 -7.87 -14.34 -2.85
C LYS A 91 -9.38 -14.49 -2.95
#